data_AF-A0A960MYF4-F1
#
_entry.id   AF-A0A960MYF4-F1
#
_cell.length_a   1.000
_cell.length_b   1.000
_cell.length_c   1.000
_cell.angle_alpha   90.00
_cell.angle_beta   90.00
_cell.angle_gamma   90.00
#
_symmetry.space_group_name_H-M   'P 1'
#
loop_
_entity.id
_entity.type
_entity.pdbx_description
1 polymer ?
#
loop_
_entity_poly.entity_id
_entity_poly.type
_entity_poly.pdbx_seq_one_letter_code
_entity_poly.pdbx_strand_id
1 'polypeptide(L)'
;LEHSLILNAHHLVADGWSYNVLIRDLAECYRARLEGRNPGTGLAPQFGSYAIEAVKHEAALSGSASEAYWAGRFAEPVHALSLATDFPAPAETDFSAGTVAVEVDPETVTALKKVAGRSGATLFGLLLGTYQILLHRLSRQSRFVVGFPAAGQGFVGKEDLVGHCVNFLPFVAEIDRETSFGAFLRKTQSDLLDAQDHQDCTYGRLIKQSGALRLPGERPQTEAAFNFEKMEDAMDLPGLKVTVRELERRFVNYPIFLKTCESRNGLELRFDFQLALFDPATIREWLDTYRAMLQAIVDDAEVPVKRVAAVISDRQRGLLEEWNRTEIEYPRDKTVSQLFEEIVESSGADLAIRVDGTGLSYGQLGELTDRIAHSLADSGVGPGDRVALFMDRSFDLVASMLAVMKLGAIYIPVDPNYPVERIQHLMNDSDAKLILGEKSLLDRLPGDALKLAVDQAVKRGKAGKAPRNRAIDPDTAACLLYTSGSTGQPKGAMITHRSIVRLGCHTNFTRHGKGEVVLQAGTFCFDPSLYEIFGPLMNGGVT
;
A
#
# COMPACT_ATOMS: atom_id res chain seq x y z
N LEU A 1 -0.18 51.88 13.53
CA LEU A 1 1.00 51.19 14.09
C LEU A 1 0.67 49.71 14.15
N GLU A 2 1.61 48.86 13.75
CA GLU A 2 1.47 47.41 13.86
C GLU A 2 2.37 46.96 15.02
N HIS A 3 1.84 46.09 15.88
CA HIS A 3 2.53 45.60 17.07
C HIS A 3 2.46 44.07 17.08
N SER A 4 3.55 43.43 17.52
CA SER A 4 3.62 41.98 17.70
C SER A 4 3.93 41.67 19.17
N LEU A 5 3.06 40.88 19.80
CA LEU A 5 3.27 40.34 21.14
C LEU A 5 3.56 38.85 21.01
N ILE A 6 4.72 38.41 21.50
CA ILE A 6 5.10 36.99 21.51
C ILE A 6 5.01 36.51 22.95
N LEU A 7 4.15 35.52 23.19
CA LEU A 7 4.06 34.80 24.46
C LEU A 7 4.78 33.45 24.30
N ASN A 8 5.80 33.21 25.11
CA ASN A 8 6.54 31.96 25.11
C ASN A 8 6.83 31.54 26.56
N ALA A 9 6.47 30.30 26.89
CA ALA A 9 6.77 29.65 28.14
C ALA A 9 7.18 28.20 27.88
N HIS A 10 8.05 27.67 28.74
CA HIS A 10 8.38 26.25 28.72
C HIS A 10 7.11 25.42 29.04
N HIS A 11 6.89 24.30 28.35
CA HIS A 11 5.68 23.48 28.51
C HIS A 11 5.49 22.93 29.93
N LEU A 12 6.56 22.89 30.74
CA LEU A 12 6.53 22.56 32.17
C LEU A 12 5.80 23.63 33.01
N VAL A 13 5.76 24.88 32.54
CA VAL A 13 5.21 26.04 33.25
C VAL A 13 3.80 26.36 32.77
N ALA A 14 3.53 26.22 31.48
CA ALA A 14 2.23 26.51 30.89
C ALA A 14 1.90 25.50 29.77
N ASP A 15 0.67 25.02 29.76
CA ASP A 15 0.09 24.19 28.71
C ASP A 15 -0.87 24.99 27.81
N GLY A 16 -1.50 24.34 26.84
CA GLY A 16 -2.45 24.99 25.93
C GLY A 16 -3.63 25.67 26.65
N TRP A 17 -4.15 25.03 27.70
CA TRP A 17 -5.21 25.60 28.54
C TRP A 17 -4.74 26.89 29.24
N SER A 18 -3.53 26.86 29.78
CA SER A 18 -2.91 28.01 30.43
C SER A 18 -2.82 29.23 29.51
N TYR A 19 -2.52 29.05 28.22
CA TYR A 19 -2.50 30.17 27.27
C TYR A 19 -3.87 30.81 27.08
N ASN A 20 -4.96 30.02 27.07
CA ASN A 20 -6.32 30.56 26.97
C ASN A 20 -6.66 31.42 28.20
N VAL A 21 -6.32 30.95 29.41
CA VAL A 21 -6.47 31.71 30.66
C VAL A 21 -5.69 33.03 30.59
N LEU A 22 -4.41 32.96 30.20
CA LEU A 22 -3.55 34.15 30.10
C LEU A 22 -4.06 35.17 29.07
N ILE A 23 -4.54 34.72 27.92
CA ILE A 23 -5.09 35.60 26.88
C ILE A 23 -6.39 36.27 27.35
N ARG A 24 -7.29 35.50 27.97
CA ARG A 24 -8.53 36.02 28.56
C ARG A 24 -8.25 37.09 29.62
N ASP A 25 -7.34 36.80 30.55
CA ASP A 25 -7.01 37.70 31.65
C ASP A 25 -6.29 38.96 31.16
N LEU A 26 -5.44 38.83 30.12
CA LEU A 26 -4.81 39.97 29.45
C LEU A 26 -5.86 40.90 28.81
N ALA A 27 -6.89 40.34 28.17
CA ALA A 27 -7.98 41.11 27.58
C ALA A 27 -8.75 41.92 28.62
N GLU A 28 -9.09 41.29 29.75
CA GLU A 28 -9.78 41.99 30.85
C GLU A 28 -8.89 43.05 31.49
N CYS A 29 -7.60 42.75 31.70
CA CYS A 29 -6.65 43.74 32.17
C CYS A 29 -6.57 44.96 31.25
N TYR A 30 -6.53 44.74 29.94
CA TYR A 30 -6.51 45.82 28.97
C TYR A 30 -7.79 46.67 29.02
N ARG A 31 -8.96 46.03 28.99
CA ARG A 31 -10.27 46.70 29.03
C ARG A 31 -10.44 47.51 30.32
N ALA A 32 -10.13 46.91 31.47
CA ALA A 32 -10.22 47.58 32.76
C ALA A 32 -9.35 48.83 32.82
N ARG A 33 -8.12 48.76 32.29
CA ARG A 33 -7.19 49.90 32.27
C ARG A 33 -7.66 51.03 31.36
N LEU A 34 -8.26 50.73 30.21
CA LEU A 34 -8.88 51.75 29.35
C LEU A 34 -10.04 52.46 30.02
N GLU A 35 -10.82 51.72 30.82
CA GLU A 35 -12.00 52.25 31.52
C GLU A 35 -11.66 52.89 32.88
N GLY A 36 -10.37 52.98 33.25
CA GLY A 36 -9.94 53.53 34.54
C GLY A 36 -10.32 52.67 35.75
N ARG A 37 -10.62 51.38 35.53
CA ARG A 37 -10.98 50.39 36.54
C ARG A 37 -9.77 49.55 36.94
N ASN A 38 -9.84 48.94 38.12
CA ASN A 38 -8.98 47.79 38.40
C ASN A 38 -9.53 46.55 37.69
N PRO A 39 -8.66 45.67 37.15
CA PRO A 39 -9.10 44.41 36.57
C PRO A 39 -9.77 43.53 37.63
N GLY A 40 -10.88 42.91 37.26
CA GLY A 40 -11.61 41.96 38.11
C GLY A 40 -11.01 40.56 38.14
N THR A 41 -9.76 40.39 37.71
CA THR A 41 -9.07 39.10 37.75
C THR A 41 -8.78 38.76 39.21
N GLY A 42 -9.45 37.75 39.76
CA GLY A 42 -9.17 37.24 41.10
C GLY A 42 -7.73 36.73 41.24
N LEU A 43 -7.35 36.31 42.44
CA LEU A 43 -6.07 35.60 42.63
C LEU A 43 -6.15 34.24 41.92
N ALA A 44 -5.26 34.03 40.95
CA ALA A 44 -5.15 32.74 40.27
C ALA A 44 -4.83 31.62 41.28
N PRO A 45 -5.42 30.42 41.11
CA PRO A 45 -5.04 29.25 41.89
C PRO A 45 -3.53 28.98 41.82
N GLN A 46 -2.91 28.59 42.94
CA GLN A 46 -1.48 28.29 42.95
C GLN A 46 -1.21 26.89 42.42
N PHE A 47 -0.33 26.78 41.41
CA PHE A 47 0.12 25.49 40.89
C PHE A 47 0.78 24.60 41.96
N GLY A 48 1.47 25.19 42.95
CA GLY A 48 2.06 24.44 44.06
C GLY A 48 1.02 23.65 44.87
N SER A 49 -0.15 24.24 45.12
CA SER A 49 -1.24 23.54 45.82
C SER A 49 -1.79 22.39 44.97
N TYR A 50 -1.98 22.63 43.66
CA TYR A 50 -2.38 21.59 42.73
C TYR A 50 -1.38 20.43 42.70
N ALA A 51 -0.08 20.71 42.62
CA ALA A 51 0.96 19.68 42.57
C ALA A 51 0.97 18.81 43.84
N ILE A 52 0.79 19.40 45.02
CA ILE A 52 0.71 18.65 46.29
C ILE A 52 -0.53 17.74 46.30
N GLU A 53 -1.67 18.23 45.83
CA GLU A 53 -2.91 17.44 45.73
C GLU A 53 -2.76 16.30 44.71
N ALA A 54 -2.15 16.56 43.55
CA ALA A 54 -1.91 15.57 42.51
C ALA A 54 -1.02 14.41 43.02
N VAL A 55 0.05 14.70 43.77
CA VAL A 55 0.92 13.67 44.37
C VAL A 55 0.16 12.81 45.38
N LYS A 56 -0.68 13.43 46.22
CA LYS A 56 -1.52 12.70 47.18
C LYS A 56 -2.55 11.81 46.48
N HIS A 57 -3.19 12.33 45.43
CA HIS A 57 -4.13 11.59 44.61
C HIS A 57 -3.44 10.38 43.96
N GLU A 58 -2.29 10.60 43.32
CA GLU A 58 -1.51 9.54 42.66
C GLU A 58 -1.13 8.41 43.63
N ALA A 59 -0.71 8.74 44.85
CA ALA A 59 -0.39 7.74 45.87
C ALA A 59 -1.62 6.89 46.29
N ALA A 60 -2.83 7.46 46.20
CA ALA A 60 -4.08 6.79 46.54
C ALA A 60 -4.72 5.99 45.38
N LEU A 61 -4.16 6.07 44.16
CA LEU A 61 -4.71 5.39 42.98
C LEU A 61 -4.57 3.85 42.98
N SER A 62 -3.69 3.31 43.82
CA SER A 62 -3.45 1.86 43.86
C SER A 62 -4.70 1.11 44.33
N GLY A 63 -5.23 0.22 43.50
CA GLY A 63 -6.51 -0.48 43.74
C GLY A 63 -7.76 0.35 43.43
N SER A 64 -7.63 1.50 42.77
CA SER A 64 -8.76 2.33 42.34
C SER A 64 -9.52 1.74 41.14
N ALA A 65 -10.73 2.24 40.89
CA ALA A 65 -11.51 1.90 39.71
C ALA A 65 -10.77 2.27 38.42
N SER A 66 -10.08 3.42 38.38
CA SER A 66 -9.27 3.86 37.23
C SER A 66 -8.12 2.92 36.92
N GLU A 67 -7.41 2.43 37.95
CA GLU A 67 -6.34 1.46 37.75
C GLU A 67 -6.88 0.12 37.21
N ALA A 68 -8.01 -0.35 37.74
CA ALA A 68 -8.67 -1.56 37.26
C ALA A 68 -9.18 -1.42 35.81
N TYR A 69 -9.77 -0.27 35.47
CA TYR A 69 -10.23 0.03 34.11
C TYR A 69 -9.09 -0.05 33.09
N TRP A 70 -7.98 0.65 33.35
CA TRP A 70 -6.84 0.65 32.43
C TRP A 70 -6.15 -0.71 32.38
N ALA A 71 -6.01 -1.42 33.51
CA ALA A 71 -5.50 -2.78 33.52
C ALA A 71 -6.35 -3.71 32.63
N GLY A 72 -7.67 -3.56 32.65
CA GLY A 72 -8.58 -4.28 31.76
C GLY A 72 -8.39 -3.92 30.29
N ARG A 73 -8.23 -2.63 29.95
CA ARG A 73 -8.05 -2.17 28.55
C ARG A 73 -6.77 -2.70 27.91
N PHE A 74 -5.73 -2.91 28.73
CA PHE A 74 -4.43 -3.46 28.32
C PHE A 74 -4.24 -4.94 28.70
N ALA A 75 -5.31 -5.65 29.07
CA ALA A 75 -5.23 -7.07 29.41
C ALA A 75 -4.82 -7.92 28.20
N GLU A 76 -5.29 -7.55 27.01
CA GLU A 76 -4.81 -8.09 25.74
C GLU A 76 -3.63 -7.26 25.22
N PRO A 77 -2.55 -7.88 24.72
CA PRO A 77 -1.40 -7.17 24.18
C PRO A 77 -1.79 -6.18 23.07
N VAL A 78 -1.25 -4.97 23.14
CA VAL A 78 -1.38 -3.96 22.10
C VAL A 78 0.00 -3.72 21.51
N HIS A 79 0.13 -3.91 20.20
CA HIS A 79 1.39 -3.65 19.51
C HIS A 79 1.61 -2.15 19.36
N ALA A 80 2.89 -1.74 19.38
CA ALA A 80 3.25 -0.41 18.93
C ALA A 80 2.75 -0.22 17.48
N LEU A 81 2.27 0.99 17.19
CA LEU A 81 1.81 1.33 15.85
C LEU A 81 3.02 1.34 14.91
N SER A 82 2.98 0.56 13.83
CA SER A 82 4.04 0.47 12.85
C SER A 82 3.64 1.25 11.60
N LEU A 83 4.13 2.48 11.48
CA LEU A 83 3.96 3.30 10.29
C LEU A 83 5.12 3.07 9.32
N ALA A 84 4.83 3.10 8.02
CA ALA A 84 5.87 3.14 7.01
C ALA A 84 6.56 4.51 7.07
N THR A 85 7.85 4.52 7.42
CA THR A 85 8.70 5.72 7.41
C THR A 85 9.41 5.85 6.06
N ASP A 86 9.69 7.09 5.65
CA ASP A 86 10.44 7.36 4.42
C ASP A 86 11.95 7.13 4.63
N PHE A 87 12.41 7.29 5.87
CA PHE A 87 13.80 7.13 6.27
C PHE A 87 13.93 6.06 7.37
N PRO A 88 15.07 5.34 7.45
CA PRO A 88 15.35 4.44 8.56
C PRO A 88 15.46 5.22 9.87
N ALA A 89 15.01 4.63 10.98
CA ALA A 89 15.09 5.26 12.29
C ALA A 89 16.56 5.61 12.65
N PRO A 90 16.85 6.84 13.08
CA PRO A 90 18.20 7.25 13.44
C PRO A 90 18.67 6.57 14.73
N ALA A 91 19.99 6.38 14.87
CA ALA A 91 20.57 5.78 16.07
C ALA A 91 20.43 6.68 17.32
N GLU A 92 20.41 8.00 17.13
CA GLU A 92 20.10 9.00 18.15
C GLU A 92 18.75 9.64 17.86
N THR A 93 17.98 9.95 18.89
CA THR A 93 16.67 10.58 18.71
C THR A 93 16.84 12.01 18.21
N ASP A 94 16.33 12.28 17.00
CA ASP A 94 16.18 13.62 16.46
C ASP A 94 14.72 14.07 16.62
N PHE A 95 14.53 15.20 17.31
CA PHE A 95 13.21 15.77 17.57
C PHE A 95 12.83 16.85 16.55
N SER A 96 13.66 17.12 15.54
CA SER A 96 13.41 18.13 14.52
C SER A 96 12.08 17.90 13.83
N ALA A 97 11.24 18.94 13.81
CA ALA A 97 9.87 18.84 13.37
C ALA A 97 9.65 19.45 11.98
N GLY A 98 8.81 18.79 11.19
CA GLY A 98 8.14 19.35 10.04
C GLY A 98 6.67 19.57 10.36
N THR A 99 6.05 20.51 9.66
CA THR A 99 4.62 20.80 9.79
C THR A 99 3.97 20.85 8.41
N VAL A 100 2.82 20.19 8.29
CA VAL A 100 1.97 20.21 7.08
C VAL A 100 0.52 20.41 7.50
N ALA A 101 -0.14 21.41 6.93
CA ALA A 101 -1.52 21.78 7.26
C ALA A 101 -2.43 21.89 6.02
N VAL A 102 -3.70 21.53 6.15
CA VAL A 102 -4.77 21.75 5.16
C VAL A 102 -6.02 22.27 5.86
N GLU A 103 -6.83 23.03 5.13
CA GLU A 103 -8.10 23.57 5.62
C GLU A 103 -9.28 22.71 5.18
N VAL A 104 -10.32 22.67 6.02
CA VAL A 104 -11.65 22.16 5.72
C VAL A 104 -12.65 23.30 5.89
N ASP A 105 -13.49 23.52 4.88
CA ASP A 105 -14.41 24.65 4.84
C ASP A 105 -15.53 24.55 5.91
N PRO A 106 -16.13 25.69 6.31
CA PRO A 106 -17.17 25.72 7.34
C PRO A 106 -18.43 24.88 7.05
N GLU A 107 -18.77 24.71 5.77
CA GLU A 107 -19.98 23.95 5.38
C GLU A 107 -19.75 22.46 5.65
N THR A 108 -18.58 21.95 5.25
CA THR A 108 -18.13 20.59 5.56
C THR A 108 -18.05 20.36 7.07
N VAL A 109 -17.48 21.29 7.84
CA VAL A 109 -17.42 21.17 9.32
C VAL A 109 -18.83 21.08 9.93
N THR A 110 -19.76 21.90 9.45
CA THR A 110 -21.15 21.89 9.90
C THR A 110 -21.82 20.54 9.57
N ALA A 111 -21.54 19.97 8.40
CA ALA A 111 -22.05 18.66 8.00
C ALA A 111 -21.45 17.53 8.86
N LEU A 112 -20.15 17.56 9.12
CA LEU A 112 -19.45 16.62 10.01
C LEU A 112 -20.06 16.64 11.44
N LYS A 113 -20.35 17.82 11.98
CA LYS A 113 -21.04 17.94 13.28
C LYS A 113 -22.42 17.29 13.29
N LYS A 114 -23.18 17.40 12.19
CA LYS A 114 -24.49 16.74 12.05
C LYS A 114 -24.33 15.22 12.00
N VAL A 115 -23.34 14.70 11.27
CA VAL A 115 -23.02 13.27 11.23
C VAL A 115 -22.66 12.78 12.63
N ALA A 116 -21.72 13.46 13.29
CA ALA A 116 -21.30 13.13 14.65
C ALA A 116 -22.51 13.05 15.60
N GLY A 117 -23.36 14.10 15.61
CA GLY A 117 -24.54 14.14 16.47
C GLY A 117 -25.54 13.01 16.21
N ARG A 118 -25.79 12.65 14.93
CA ARG A 118 -26.66 11.50 14.57
C ARG A 118 -26.09 10.18 15.05
N SER A 119 -24.77 10.05 15.09
CA SER A 119 -24.07 8.90 15.63
C SER A 119 -23.78 9.01 17.13
N GLY A 120 -24.41 9.94 17.87
CA GLY A 120 -24.21 10.07 19.32
C GLY A 120 -22.78 10.46 19.72
N ALA A 121 -22.05 11.13 18.83
CA ALA A 121 -20.66 11.51 19.01
C ALA A 121 -20.44 13.02 18.86
N THR A 122 -19.28 13.46 19.32
CA THR A 122 -18.81 14.85 19.17
C THR A 122 -17.97 15.00 17.90
N LEU A 123 -17.68 16.24 17.48
CA LEU A 123 -16.73 16.49 16.40
C LEU A 123 -15.34 15.91 16.73
N PHE A 124 -14.90 16.03 17.99
CA PHE A 124 -13.68 15.38 18.49
C PHE A 124 -13.71 13.86 18.21
N GLY A 125 -14.78 13.18 18.64
CA GLY A 125 -14.92 11.73 18.48
C GLY A 125 -14.91 11.32 17.01
N LEU A 126 -15.53 12.12 16.14
CA LEU A 126 -15.51 11.88 14.70
C LEU A 126 -14.10 12.01 14.12
N LEU A 127 -13.41 13.12 14.41
CA LEU A 127 -12.06 13.37 13.91
C LEU A 127 -11.07 12.30 14.40
N LEU A 128 -11.11 11.95 15.69
CA LEU A 128 -10.31 10.86 16.25
C LEU A 128 -10.66 9.51 15.63
N GLY A 129 -11.95 9.20 15.45
CA GLY A 129 -12.41 7.98 14.79
C GLY A 129 -11.87 7.85 13.37
N THR A 130 -12.02 8.90 12.54
CA THR A 130 -11.47 8.92 11.19
C THR A 130 -9.95 8.82 11.20
N TYR A 131 -9.26 9.40 12.20
CA TYR A 131 -7.82 9.32 12.30
C TYR A 131 -7.35 7.89 12.61
N GLN A 132 -8.06 7.16 13.47
CA GLN A 132 -7.80 5.75 13.68
C GLN A 132 -7.97 4.94 12.38
N ILE A 133 -8.97 5.25 11.55
CA ILE A 133 -9.16 4.59 10.25
C ILE A 133 -7.99 4.89 9.30
N LEU A 134 -7.49 6.13 9.28
CA LEU A 134 -6.29 6.49 8.53
C LEU A 134 -5.09 5.67 9.01
N LEU A 135 -4.83 5.63 10.32
CA LEU A 135 -3.70 4.88 10.88
C LEU A 135 -3.80 3.38 10.58
N HIS A 136 -5.00 2.80 10.65
CA HIS A 136 -5.25 1.42 10.23
C HIS A 136 -4.93 1.19 8.76
N ARG A 137 -5.33 2.11 7.87
CA ARG A 137 -5.00 2.03 6.44
C ARG A 137 -3.48 2.03 6.23
N LEU A 138 -2.75 2.88 6.95
CA LEU A 138 -1.31 3.06 6.80
C LEU A 138 -0.51 1.89 7.39
N SER A 139 -0.87 1.41 8.58
CA SER A 139 -0.14 0.36 9.29
C SER A 139 -0.62 -1.06 8.97
N ARG A 140 -1.84 -1.20 8.43
CA ARG A 140 -2.58 -2.47 8.29
C ARG A 140 -2.85 -3.18 9.64
N GLN A 141 -2.72 -2.47 10.76
CA GLN A 141 -3.01 -3.00 12.09
C GLN A 141 -4.46 -2.68 12.48
N SER A 142 -5.16 -3.63 13.10
CA SER A 142 -6.52 -3.43 13.61
C SER A 142 -6.58 -3.05 15.09
N ARG A 143 -5.47 -3.15 15.83
CA ARG A 143 -5.39 -2.76 17.24
C ARG A 143 -4.07 -2.08 17.55
N PHE A 144 -4.13 -0.85 18.05
CA PHE A 144 -2.97 -0.01 18.36
C PHE A 144 -3.35 1.12 19.33
N VAL A 145 -2.37 1.87 19.83
CA VAL A 145 -2.61 3.00 20.75
C VAL A 145 -2.43 4.33 20.02
N VAL A 146 -3.37 5.25 20.20
CA VAL A 146 -3.24 6.67 19.85
C VAL A 146 -3.24 7.48 21.14
N GLY A 147 -2.27 8.37 21.33
CA GLY A 147 -2.26 9.24 22.50
C GLY A 147 -3.11 10.50 22.28
N PHE A 148 -3.77 11.00 23.32
CA PHE A 148 -4.41 12.31 23.28
C PHE A 148 -4.26 13.05 24.62
N PRO A 149 -4.12 14.39 24.60
CA PRO A 149 -4.08 15.19 25.81
C PRO A 149 -5.50 15.43 26.36
N ALA A 150 -5.66 15.29 27.67
CA ALA A 150 -6.85 15.70 28.42
C ALA A 150 -6.50 16.81 29.41
N ALA A 151 -7.38 17.81 29.54
CA ALA A 151 -7.15 18.96 30.41
C ALA A 151 -7.47 18.61 31.86
N GLY A 152 -6.43 18.45 32.69
CA GLY A 152 -6.61 18.15 34.11
C GLY A 152 -7.23 19.30 34.89
N GLN A 153 -7.06 20.56 34.46
CA GLN A 153 -7.67 21.74 35.10
C GLN A 153 -9.19 21.60 35.25
N GLY A 154 -9.89 21.26 34.15
CA GLY A 154 -11.34 21.08 34.15
C GLY A 154 -11.77 19.91 35.02
N PHE A 155 -11.03 18.80 34.98
CA PHE A 155 -11.32 17.62 35.79
C PHE A 155 -11.26 17.88 37.29
N VAL A 156 -10.32 18.70 37.76
CA VAL A 156 -10.20 19.05 39.18
C VAL A 156 -10.94 20.35 39.57
N GLY A 157 -11.73 20.91 38.66
CA GLY A 157 -12.49 22.16 38.89
C GLY A 157 -11.63 23.40 39.11
N LYS A 158 -10.41 23.45 38.56
CA LYS A 158 -9.47 24.58 38.66
C LYS A 158 -9.27 25.26 37.30
N GLU A 159 -10.34 25.76 36.69
CA GLU A 159 -10.34 26.29 35.33
C GLU A 159 -9.40 27.51 35.11
N ASP A 160 -9.18 28.31 36.16
CA ASP A 160 -8.29 29.49 36.12
C ASP A 160 -6.82 29.18 36.45
N LEU A 161 -6.47 27.91 36.64
CA LEU A 161 -5.10 27.52 36.98
C LEU A 161 -4.18 27.62 35.76
N VAL A 162 -3.14 28.44 35.89
CA VAL A 162 -2.00 28.47 34.97
C VAL A 162 -0.93 27.50 35.48
N GLY A 163 -0.60 26.49 34.68
CA GLY A 163 0.32 25.42 35.04
C GLY A 163 0.28 24.26 34.05
N HIS A 164 1.23 23.33 34.13
CA HIS A 164 1.17 22.09 33.36
C HIS A 164 0.27 21.06 34.07
N CYS A 165 -0.97 20.92 33.61
CA CYS A 165 -1.95 19.99 34.19
C CYS A 165 -2.48 18.98 33.16
N VAL A 166 -1.82 18.84 32.01
CA VAL A 166 -2.23 17.92 30.94
C VAL A 166 -2.04 16.47 31.39
N ASN A 167 -3.11 15.69 31.34
CA ASN A 167 -3.06 14.24 31.44
C ASN A 167 -2.98 13.68 30.02
N PHE A 168 -1.86 13.03 29.69
CA PHE A 168 -1.75 12.31 28.41
C PHE A 168 -2.37 10.93 28.59
N LEU A 169 -3.40 10.62 27.78
CA LEU A 169 -4.18 9.39 27.89
C LEU A 169 -3.94 8.50 26.66
N PRO A 170 -3.81 7.19 26.84
CA PRO A 170 -3.82 6.26 25.72
C PRO A 170 -5.25 5.98 25.27
N PHE A 171 -5.45 5.94 23.96
CA PHE A 171 -6.68 5.50 23.33
C PHE A 171 -6.39 4.22 22.54
N VAL A 172 -6.90 3.08 23.01
CA VAL A 172 -6.76 1.81 22.30
C VAL A 172 -7.77 1.78 21.16
N ALA A 173 -7.27 1.92 19.93
CA ALA A 173 -8.03 1.77 18.71
C ALA A 173 -8.30 0.30 18.44
N GLU A 174 -9.53 -0.04 18.04
CA GLU A 174 -9.95 -1.38 17.63
C GLU A 174 -10.80 -1.27 16.37
N ILE A 175 -10.24 -1.66 15.23
CA ILE A 175 -10.84 -1.48 13.92
C ILE A 175 -11.45 -2.79 13.42
N ASP A 176 -12.78 -2.85 13.48
CA ASP A 176 -13.57 -3.78 12.69
C ASP A 176 -13.89 -3.14 11.33
N ARG A 177 -13.47 -3.81 10.26
CA ARG A 177 -13.60 -3.31 8.88
C ARG A 177 -15.02 -3.46 8.32
N GLU A 178 -15.82 -4.33 8.90
CA GLU A 178 -17.16 -4.67 8.39
C GLU A 178 -18.27 -3.82 9.03
N THR A 179 -18.02 -3.22 10.19
CA THR A 179 -18.99 -2.35 10.88
C THR A 179 -19.24 -1.06 10.10
N SER A 180 -20.43 -0.46 10.28
CA SER A 180 -20.72 0.86 9.72
C SER A 180 -19.95 1.96 10.44
N PHE A 181 -19.61 3.04 9.75
CA PHE A 181 -18.89 4.17 10.34
C PHE A 181 -19.65 4.75 11.56
N GLY A 182 -20.96 4.91 11.46
CA GLY A 182 -21.79 5.38 12.59
C GLY A 182 -21.73 4.49 13.83
N ALA A 183 -21.68 3.16 13.65
CA ALA A 183 -21.52 2.22 14.77
C ALA A 183 -20.11 2.27 15.39
N PHE A 184 -19.08 2.33 14.54
CA PHE A 184 -17.70 2.54 14.97
C PHE A 184 -17.52 3.85 15.75
N LEU A 185 -18.16 4.92 15.28
CA LEU A 185 -18.11 6.23 15.91
C LEU A 185 -18.80 6.25 17.28
N ARG A 186 -19.96 5.59 17.43
CA ARG A 186 -20.60 5.39 18.75
C ARG A 186 -19.67 4.72 19.75
N LYS A 187 -19.02 3.63 19.34
CA LYS A 187 -18.04 2.93 20.18
C LYS A 187 -16.87 3.85 20.53
N THR A 188 -16.31 4.54 19.54
CA THR A 188 -15.20 5.48 19.74
C THR A 188 -15.55 6.57 20.76
N GLN A 189 -16.76 7.14 20.68
CA GLN A 189 -17.21 8.15 21.63
C GLN A 189 -17.39 7.56 23.04
N SER A 190 -17.94 6.35 23.17
CA SER A 190 -18.06 5.67 24.47
C SER A 190 -16.68 5.43 25.10
N ASP A 191 -15.77 4.83 24.34
CA ASP A 191 -14.40 4.54 24.79
C ASP A 191 -13.65 5.83 25.19
N LEU A 192 -13.94 6.95 24.51
CA LEU A 192 -13.36 8.25 24.83
C LEU A 192 -13.85 8.81 26.17
N LEU A 193 -15.16 8.72 26.42
CA LEU A 193 -15.75 9.18 27.68
C LEU A 193 -15.24 8.33 28.84
N ASP A 194 -15.20 7.01 28.66
CA ASP A 194 -14.64 6.10 29.67
C ASP A 194 -13.16 6.42 29.96
N ALA A 195 -12.35 6.73 28.93
CA ALA A 195 -10.96 7.15 29.13
C ALA A 195 -10.86 8.48 29.91
N GLN A 196 -11.76 9.43 29.67
CA GLN A 196 -11.80 10.72 30.36
C GLN A 196 -12.27 10.60 31.81
N ASP A 197 -13.22 9.71 32.11
CA ASP A 197 -13.68 9.44 33.48
C ASP A 197 -12.56 8.84 34.35
N HIS A 198 -11.60 8.16 33.72
CA HIS A 198 -10.42 7.55 34.37
C HIS A 198 -9.11 8.29 34.06
N GLN A 199 -9.19 9.59 33.73
CA GLN A 199 -8.02 10.40 33.34
C GLN A 199 -7.04 10.69 34.49
N ASP A 200 -7.43 10.37 35.72
CA ASP A 200 -6.60 10.52 36.90
C ASP A 200 -5.46 9.49 36.98
N CYS A 201 -5.56 8.40 36.21
CA CYS A 201 -4.46 7.47 36.01
C CYS A 201 -3.64 7.85 34.76
N THR A 202 -2.50 8.50 34.98
CA THR A 202 -1.65 9.01 33.88
C THR A 202 -1.00 7.90 33.06
N TYR A 203 -0.74 8.14 31.77
CA TYR A 203 -0.01 7.20 30.92
C TYR A 203 1.36 6.80 31.50
N GLY A 204 2.06 7.75 32.14
CA GLY A 204 3.32 7.48 32.83
C GLY A 204 3.20 6.43 33.95
N ARG A 205 2.07 6.40 34.67
CA ARG A 205 1.76 5.37 35.66
C ARG A 205 1.44 4.04 35.00
N LEU A 206 0.60 4.04 33.96
CA LEU A 206 0.24 2.84 33.20
C LEU A 206 1.47 2.12 32.61
N ILE A 207 2.45 2.88 32.12
CA ILE A 207 3.72 2.35 31.63
C ILE A 207 4.52 1.67 32.75
N LYS A 208 4.61 2.32 33.92
CA LYS A 208 5.39 1.80 35.06
C LYS A 208 4.80 0.49 35.59
N GLN A 209 3.48 0.34 35.53
CA GLN A 209 2.76 -0.81 36.09
C GLN A 209 2.58 -1.96 35.11
N SER A 210 2.23 -1.67 33.86
CA SER A 210 1.80 -2.73 32.93
C SER A 210 2.95 -3.56 32.39
N GLY A 211 4.15 -3.01 32.20
CA GLY A 211 5.26 -3.68 31.49
C GLY A 211 4.96 -3.98 29.99
N ALA A 212 3.68 -4.16 29.64
CA ALA A 212 3.12 -4.50 28.34
C ALA A 212 3.24 -3.37 27.31
N LEU A 213 3.43 -2.12 27.76
CA LEU A 213 3.71 -0.96 26.90
C LEU A 213 5.22 -0.76 26.64
N ARG A 214 6.07 -1.73 27.00
CA ARG A 214 7.51 -1.70 26.74
C ARG A 214 7.93 -2.94 25.95
N LEU A 215 8.56 -2.72 24.81
CA LEU A 215 9.48 -3.70 24.26
C LEU A 215 10.81 -3.62 25.03
N PRO A 216 11.55 -4.74 25.23
CA PRO A 216 12.82 -4.73 25.93
C PRO A 216 13.81 -3.77 25.25
N GLY A 217 14.19 -2.68 25.93
CA GLY A 217 15.13 -1.68 25.43
C GLY A 217 14.51 -0.41 24.82
N GLU A 218 13.18 -0.33 24.71
CA GLU A 218 12.50 0.79 24.05
C GLU A 218 11.78 1.74 25.03
N ARG A 219 11.69 3.02 24.64
CA ARG A 219 10.85 4.00 25.34
C ARG A 219 9.38 3.65 25.08
N PRO A 220 8.46 3.92 26.01
CA PRO A 220 7.04 3.71 25.78
C PRO A 220 6.58 4.68 24.69
N GLN A 221 6.27 4.16 23.51
CA GLN A 221 5.99 4.97 22.33
C GLN A 221 4.48 4.97 22.05
N THR A 222 3.87 6.14 22.21
CA THR A 222 2.69 6.48 21.39
C THR A 222 3.24 7.07 20.11
N GLU A 223 3.37 6.25 19.08
CA GLU A 223 3.91 6.65 17.78
C GLU A 223 3.03 7.72 17.09
N ALA A 224 1.74 7.71 17.42
CA ALA A 224 0.76 8.66 16.94
C ALA A 224 0.02 9.33 18.11
N ALA A 225 -0.14 10.65 18.00
CA ALA A 225 -0.98 11.43 18.89
C ALA A 225 -2.06 12.21 18.12
N PHE A 226 -3.13 12.58 18.83
CA PHE A 226 -4.24 13.39 18.33
C PHE A 226 -4.61 14.49 19.32
N ASN A 227 -4.88 15.70 18.82
CA ASN A 227 -5.41 16.79 19.63
C ASN A 227 -6.44 17.60 18.83
N PHE A 228 -7.43 18.11 19.53
CA PHE A 228 -8.46 18.99 18.98
C PHE A 228 -8.58 20.21 19.87
N GLU A 229 -8.42 21.37 19.26
CA GLU A 229 -8.59 22.65 19.91
C GLU A 229 -9.70 23.41 19.22
N LYS A 230 -10.42 24.21 20.00
CA LYS A 230 -11.32 25.22 19.48
C LYS A 230 -10.68 26.57 19.72
N MET A 231 -10.39 27.27 18.65
CA MET A 231 -9.88 28.63 18.73
C MET A 231 -11.04 29.55 19.10
N GLU A 232 -10.93 30.18 20.26
CA GLU A 232 -11.82 31.30 20.60
C GLU A 232 -11.55 32.48 19.67
N ASP A 233 -12.54 33.37 19.57
CA ASP A 233 -12.39 34.59 18.79
C ASP A 233 -11.19 35.41 19.28
N ALA A 234 -10.56 36.15 18.35
CA ALA A 234 -9.41 36.96 18.67
C ALA A 234 -9.68 37.84 19.91
N MET A 235 -8.66 37.95 20.77
CA MET A 235 -8.70 38.72 22.00
C MET A 235 -9.38 40.08 21.79
N ASP A 236 -10.49 40.32 22.49
CA ASP A 236 -11.25 41.56 22.38
C ASP A 236 -10.50 42.70 23.10
N LEU A 237 -9.64 43.38 22.33
CA LEU A 237 -8.91 44.56 22.76
C LEU A 237 -9.51 45.80 22.09
N PRO A 238 -10.33 46.62 22.80
CA PRO A 238 -10.95 47.80 22.22
C PRO A 238 -9.94 48.73 21.54
N GLY A 239 -10.21 49.09 20.29
CA GLY A 239 -9.33 49.94 19.48
C GLY A 239 -8.24 49.20 18.71
N LEU A 240 -8.16 47.86 18.81
CA LEU A 240 -7.20 47.03 18.09
C LEU A 240 -7.91 45.94 17.28
N LYS A 241 -7.33 45.61 16.12
CA LYS A 241 -7.66 44.39 15.38
C LYS A 241 -6.62 43.33 15.75
N VAL A 242 -7.04 42.30 16.47
CA VAL A 242 -6.14 41.24 16.94
C VAL A 242 -6.22 40.03 16.02
N THR A 243 -5.08 39.42 15.76
CA THR A 243 -4.98 38.09 15.16
C THR A 243 -4.04 37.25 16.00
N VAL A 244 -4.52 36.11 16.48
CA VAL A 244 -3.70 35.13 17.21
C VAL A 244 -3.21 34.10 16.20
N ARG A 245 -1.93 33.73 16.29
CA ARG A 245 -1.33 32.67 15.47
C ARG A 245 -0.44 31.82 16.35
N GLU A 246 -0.54 30.51 16.21
CA GLU A 246 0.44 29.60 16.79
C GLU A 246 1.74 29.69 15.98
N LEU A 247 2.87 29.60 16.68
CA LEU A 247 4.18 29.54 16.02
C LEU A 247 4.45 28.11 15.55
N GLU A 248 5.07 27.96 14.38
CA GLU A 248 5.48 26.65 13.87
C GLU A 248 6.41 25.93 14.85
N ARG A 249 6.15 24.64 15.06
CA ARG A 249 6.96 23.82 15.94
C ARG A 249 8.27 23.46 15.25
N ARG A 250 9.38 23.74 15.91
CA ARG A 250 10.70 23.25 15.48
C ARG A 250 11.06 21.88 16.04
N PHE A 251 10.36 21.45 17.09
CA PHE A 251 10.61 20.19 17.78
C PHE A 251 9.31 19.48 18.16
N VAL A 252 9.28 18.15 18.02
CA VAL A 252 8.15 17.29 18.38
C VAL A 252 8.62 16.03 19.11
N ASN A 253 7.83 15.59 20.09
CA ASN A 253 8.13 14.41 20.90
C ASN A 253 7.56 13.10 20.32
N TYR A 254 6.67 13.22 19.34
CA TYR A 254 5.97 12.10 18.72
C TYR A 254 6.37 12.02 17.24
N PRO A 255 6.54 10.81 16.68
CA PRO A 255 6.76 10.61 15.25
C PRO A 255 5.72 11.32 14.40
N ILE A 256 4.43 11.19 14.76
CA ILE A 256 3.35 11.94 14.13
C ILE A 256 2.32 12.45 15.16
N PHE A 257 1.93 13.71 15.01
CA PHE A 257 0.92 14.35 15.85
C PHE A 257 -0.10 15.09 14.99
N LEU A 258 -1.34 14.60 14.95
CA LEU A 258 -2.44 15.28 14.29
C LEU A 258 -3.07 16.29 15.25
N LYS A 259 -2.90 17.57 14.96
CA LYS A 259 -3.63 18.66 15.61
C LYS A 259 -4.75 19.13 14.69
N THR A 260 -5.92 19.34 15.27
CA THR A 260 -7.07 19.93 14.59
C THR A 260 -7.52 21.18 15.32
N CYS A 261 -7.82 22.25 14.59
CA CYS A 261 -8.17 23.55 15.17
C CYS A 261 -9.45 24.10 14.53
N GLU A 262 -10.54 24.12 15.29
CA GLU A 262 -11.80 24.70 14.84
C GLU A 262 -11.82 26.21 15.03
N SER A 263 -12.21 26.96 13.99
CA SER A 263 -12.43 28.40 14.04
C SER A 263 -13.69 28.80 13.28
N ARG A 264 -14.00 30.11 13.23
CA ARG A 264 -15.10 30.61 12.37
C ARG A 264 -14.86 30.38 10.87
N ASN A 265 -13.61 30.20 10.46
CA ASN A 265 -13.24 30.03 9.06
C ASN A 265 -13.24 28.56 8.61
N GLY A 266 -13.55 27.62 9.50
CA GLY A 266 -13.55 26.19 9.22
C GLY A 266 -12.71 25.42 10.22
N LEU A 267 -12.06 24.37 9.75
CA LEU A 267 -11.23 23.48 10.55
C LEU A 267 -9.86 23.29 9.90
N GLU A 268 -8.81 23.72 10.59
CA GLU A 268 -7.44 23.41 10.19
C GLU A 268 -7.09 21.99 10.64
N LEU A 269 -6.55 21.20 9.72
CA LEU A 269 -5.97 19.88 10.00
C LEU A 269 -4.46 20.00 9.81
N ARG A 270 -3.68 19.67 10.85
CA ARG A 270 -2.23 19.86 10.85
C ARG A 270 -1.51 18.65 11.40
N PHE A 271 -0.56 18.11 10.63
CA PHE A 271 0.43 17.18 11.15
C PHE A 271 1.70 17.90 11.54
N ASP A 272 2.12 17.70 12.78
CA ASP A 272 3.48 17.96 13.24
C ASP A 272 4.20 16.59 13.33
N PHE A 273 5.37 16.44 12.71
CA PHE A 273 6.02 15.13 12.54
C PHE A 273 7.54 15.21 12.58
N GLN A 274 8.22 14.08 12.84
CA GLN A 274 9.68 14.01 12.88
C GLN A 274 10.27 13.96 11.47
N LEU A 275 11.10 14.94 11.12
CA LEU A 275 11.79 15.01 9.81
C LEU A 275 12.78 13.87 9.60
N ALA A 276 13.29 13.29 10.68
CA ALA A 276 14.18 12.14 10.63
C ALA A 276 13.49 10.84 10.19
N LEU A 277 12.14 10.81 10.17
CA LEU A 277 11.36 9.63 9.82
C LEU A 277 10.52 9.83 8.55
N PHE A 278 10.03 11.04 8.30
CA PHE A 278 9.06 11.29 7.23
C PHE A 278 9.44 12.46 6.33
N ASP A 279 9.18 12.29 5.04
CA ASP A 279 9.22 13.35 4.04
C ASP A 279 7.92 14.19 4.12
N PRO A 280 8.00 15.53 4.09
CA PRO A 280 6.82 16.39 4.07
C PRO A 280 5.80 16.07 2.96
N ALA A 281 6.23 15.54 1.82
CA ALA A 281 5.36 15.11 0.72
C ALA A 281 4.51 13.89 1.11
N THR A 282 5.09 12.91 1.82
CA THR A 282 4.37 11.73 2.31
C THR A 282 3.30 12.14 3.32
N ILE A 283 3.64 13.01 4.28
CA ILE A 283 2.69 13.52 5.27
C ILE A 283 1.58 14.35 4.62
N ARG A 284 1.92 15.15 3.60
CA ARG A 284 0.92 15.87 2.79
C ARG A 284 -0.10 14.92 2.16
N GLU A 285 0.35 13.82 1.56
CA GLU A 285 -0.55 12.83 0.97
C GLU A 285 -1.46 12.17 2.01
N TRP A 286 -0.95 11.88 3.21
CA TRP A 286 -1.75 11.32 4.31
C TRP A 286 -2.82 12.31 4.77
N LEU A 287 -2.46 13.58 4.88
CA LEU A 287 -3.37 14.64 5.29
C LEU A 287 -4.46 14.91 4.23
N ASP A 288 -4.10 14.92 2.95
CA ASP A 288 -5.07 15.03 1.85
C ASP A 288 -6.00 13.80 1.80
N THR A 289 -5.47 12.61 2.10
CA THR A 289 -6.27 11.38 2.23
C THR A 289 -7.25 11.48 3.41
N TYR A 290 -6.80 11.99 4.56
CA TYR A 290 -7.63 12.21 5.73
C TYR A 290 -8.76 13.22 5.45
N ARG A 291 -8.46 14.33 4.76
CA ARG A 291 -9.49 15.28 4.28
C ARG A 291 -10.51 14.61 3.38
N ALA A 292 -10.07 13.79 2.42
CA ALA A 292 -10.96 13.05 1.53
C ALA A 292 -11.84 12.04 2.29
N MET A 293 -11.30 11.38 3.33
CA MET A 293 -12.10 10.49 4.19
C MET A 293 -13.19 11.27 4.94
N LEU A 294 -12.89 12.45 5.47
CA LEU A 294 -13.89 13.30 6.13
C LEU A 294 -15.02 13.71 5.16
N GLN A 295 -14.67 14.06 3.92
CA GLN A 295 -15.67 14.38 2.88
C GLN A 295 -16.55 13.17 2.56
N ALA A 296 -15.96 11.98 2.37
CA ALA A 296 -16.73 10.77 2.09
C ALA A 296 -17.69 10.37 3.22
N ILE A 297 -17.35 10.67 4.48
CA ILE A 297 -18.22 10.43 5.64
C ILE A 297 -19.43 11.36 5.67
N VAL A 298 -19.27 12.60 5.18
CA VAL A 298 -20.38 13.56 5.09
C VAL A 298 -21.47 13.05 4.15
N ASP A 299 -21.09 12.38 3.08
CA ASP A 299 -22.02 11.87 2.06
C ASP A 299 -22.88 10.71 2.57
N ASP A 300 -22.29 9.78 3.33
CA ASP A 300 -23.00 8.64 3.92
C ASP A 300 -22.27 8.09 5.17
N ALA A 301 -22.93 8.18 6.33
CA ALA A 301 -22.38 7.71 7.61
C ALA A 301 -22.63 6.21 7.88
N GLU A 302 -23.43 5.53 7.06
CA GLU A 302 -23.68 4.09 7.17
C GLU A 302 -22.75 3.26 6.29
N VAL A 303 -21.81 3.90 5.57
CA VAL A 303 -20.77 3.19 4.84
C VAL A 303 -19.93 2.31 5.78
N PRO A 304 -19.55 1.09 5.36
CA PRO A 304 -18.65 0.25 6.12
C PRO A 304 -17.27 0.91 6.32
N VAL A 305 -16.62 0.68 7.45
CA VAL A 305 -15.28 1.22 7.75
C VAL A 305 -14.27 0.88 6.66
N LYS A 306 -14.32 -0.32 6.05
CA LYS A 306 -13.45 -0.69 4.92
C LYS A 306 -13.59 0.23 3.70
N ARG A 307 -14.76 0.83 3.48
CA ARG A 307 -14.99 1.78 2.37
C ARG A 307 -14.35 3.12 2.69
N VAL A 308 -14.51 3.62 3.92
CA VAL A 308 -13.80 4.83 4.40
C VAL A 308 -12.29 4.62 4.29
N ALA A 309 -11.78 3.48 4.77
CA ALA A 309 -10.37 3.12 4.69
C ALA A 309 -9.84 2.98 3.25
N ALA A 310 -10.70 2.78 2.26
CA ALA A 310 -10.35 2.65 0.84
C ALA A 310 -10.41 3.97 0.06
N VAL A 311 -10.88 5.07 0.67
CA VAL A 311 -10.93 6.40 0.04
C VAL A 311 -9.53 6.80 -0.43
N ILE A 312 -9.44 7.35 -1.63
CA ILE A 312 -8.21 7.90 -2.20
C ILE A 312 -8.36 9.40 -2.38
N SER A 313 -7.27 10.14 -2.22
CA SER A 313 -7.23 11.57 -2.57
C SER A 313 -7.27 11.77 -4.09
N ASP A 314 -7.58 12.99 -4.54
CA ASP A 314 -7.59 13.33 -5.97
C ASP A 314 -6.22 13.12 -6.63
N ARG A 315 -5.14 13.41 -5.90
CA ARG A 315 -3.77 13.13 -6.37
C ARG A 315 -3.54 11.63 -6.58
N GLN A 316 -3.95 10.79 -5.62
CA GLN A 316 -3.84 9.33 -5.74
C GLN A 316 -4.67 8.80 -6.92
N ARG A 317 -5.87 9.36 -7.13
CA ARG A 317 -6.70 9.05 -8.31
C ARG A 317 -5.98 9.42 -9.61
N GLY A 318 -5.41 10.63 -9.69
CA GLY A 318 -4.63 11.08 -10.83
C GLY A 318 -3.44 10.17 -11.14
N LEU A 319 -2.69 9.74 -10.12
CA LEU A 319 -1.58 8.78 -10.27
C LEU A 319 -2.05 7.41 -10.77
N LEU A 320 -3.15 6.89 -10.22
CA LEU A 320 -3.74 5.63 -10.68
C LEU A 320 -4.18 5.70 -12.15
N GLU A 321 -4.78 6.81 -12.56
CA GLU A 321 -5.13 7.03 -13.96
C GLU A 321 -3.88 7.13 -14.84
N GLU A 322 -2.89 7.95 -14.43
CA GLU A 322 -1.65 8.14 -15.17
C GLU A 322 -0.87 6.84 -15.37
N TRP A 323 -0.66 6.07 -14.29
CA TRP A 323 0.11 4.82 -14.36
C TRP A 323 -0.61 3.71 -15.13
N ASN A 324 -1.94 3.75 -15.22
CA ASN A 324 -2.73 2.76 -15.97
C ASN A 324 -3.00 3.15 -17.43
N ARG A 325 -2.64 4.37 -17.88
CA ARG A 325 -2.68 4.79 -19.30
C ARG A 325 -1.60 4.07 -20.12
N THR A 326 -1.80 2.78 -20.29
CA THR A 326 -0.88 1.83 -20.94
C THR A 326 -1.46 1.25 -22.23
N GLU A 327 -2.59 1.81 -22.71
CA GLU A 327 -3.21 1.39 -23.96
C GLU A 327 -2.28 1.64 -25.15
N ILE A 328 -2.04 0.59 -25.93
CA ILE A 328 -1.28 0.66 -27.18
C ILE A 328 -1.91 -0.30 -28.20
N GLU A 329 -1.83 0.06 -29.47
CA GLU A 329 -2.28 -0.80 -30.56
C GLU A 329 -1.21 -1.84 -30.90
N TYR A 330 -1.62 -3.10 -30.97
CA TYR A 330 -0.77 -4.24 -31.32
C TYR A 330 -1.65 -5.29 -32.01
N PRO A 331 -1.08 -6.25 -32.77
CA PRO A 331 -1.83 -7.25 -33.53
C PRO A 331 -2.49 -8.31 -32.62
N ARG A 332 -3.45 -7.87 -31.80
CA ARG A 332 -4.09 -8.64 -30.72
C ARG A 332 -5.00 -9.76 -31.19
N ASP A 333 -5.36 -9.75 -32.47
CA ASP A 333 -6.17 -10.73 -33.19
C ASP A 333 -5.33 -11.84 -33.86
N LYS A 334 -4.00 -11.75 -33.78
CA LYS A 334 -3.08 -12.73 -34.35
C LYS A 334 -2.41 -13.60 -33.29
N THR A 335 -2.02 -14.80 -33.69
CA THR A 335 -1.19 -15.69 -32.88
C THR A 335 0.30 -15.48 -33.16
N VAL A 336 1.15 -16.00 -32.25
CA VAL A 336 2.60 -16.03 -32.42
C VAL A 336 3.00 -16.73 -33.73
N SER A 337 2.36 -17.86 -34.05
CA SER A 337 2.65 -18.63 -35.26
C SER A 337 2.24 -17.89 -36.53
N GLN A 338 1.11 -17.17 -36.52
CA GLN A 338 0.68 -16.33 -37.66
C GLN A 338 1.65 -15.19 -37.93
N LEU A 339 2.08 -14.47 -36.89
CA LEU A 339 3.04 -13.37 -37.04
C LEU A 339 4.40 -13.87 -37.56
N PHE A 340 4.89 -14.99 -37.03
CA PHE A 340 6.09 -15.64 -37.55
C PHE A 340 5.94 -15.99 -39.05
N GLU A 341 4.81 -16.59 -39.44
CA GLU A 341 4.56 -16.95 -40.84
C GLU A 341 4.50 -15.75 -41.79
N GLU A 342 3.98 -14.61 -41.34
CA GLU A 342 3.99 -13.36 -42.12
C GLU A 342 5.42 -12.92 -42.42
N ILE A 343 6.33 -13.01 -41.43
CA ILE A 343 7.76 -12.73 -41.64
C ILE A 343 8.41 -13.75 -42.59
N VAL A 344 8.05 -15.04 -42.48
CA VAL A 344 8.54 -16.07 -43.42
C VAL A 344 8.13 -15.72 -44.86
N GLU A 345 6.90 -15.27 -45.05
CA GLU A 345 6.36 -14.90 -46.37
C GLU A 345 6.96 -13.59 -46.92
N SER A 346 7.21 -12.59 -46.06
CA SER A 346 7.75 -11.30 -46.50
C SER A 346 9.28 -11.27 -46.62
N SER A 347 9.97 -12.04 -45.77
CA SER A 347 11.40 -11.88 -45.48
C SER A 347 12.12 -13.22 -45.30
N GLY A 348 11.68 -14.29 -45.97
CA GLY A 348 12.21 -15.66 -45.77
C GLY A 348 13.72 -15.85 -46.00
N ALA A 349 14.38 -14.94 -46.71
CA ALA A 349 15.84 -14.96 -46.90
C ALA A 349 16.64 -14.35 -45.73
N ASP A 350 15.98 -13.55 -44.89
CA ASP A 350 16.63 -12.94 -43.72
C ASP A 350 16.92 -14.00 -42.65
N LEU A 351 17.99 -13.80 -41.89
CA LEU A 351 18.39 -14.66 -40.79
C LEU A 351 17.35 -14.60 -39.65
N ALA A 352 16.95 -15.74 -39.08
CA ALA A 352 15.98 -15.82 -37.99
C ALA A 352 16.60 -16.24 -36.65
N ILE A 353 17.49 -17.24 -36.69
CA ILE A 353 18.05 -17.86 -35.49
C ILE A 353 19.51 -18.26 -35.71
N ARG A 354 20.33 -18.12 -34.66
CA ARG A 354 21.71 -18.62 -34.64
C ARG A 354 21.98 -19.53 -33.45
N VAL A 355 22.61 -20.68 -33.71
CA VAL A 355 23.10 -21.62 -32.70
C VAL A 355 24.51 -22.03 -33.08
N ASP A 356 25.45 -21.94 -32.14
CA ASP A 356 26.87 -22.35 -32.28
C ASP A 356 27.58 -21.89 -33.57
N GLY A 357 27.33 -20.63 -33.96
CA GLY A 357 27.94 -20.04 -35.16
C GLY A 357 27.26 -20.40 -36.48
N THR A 358 26.35 -21.38 -36.49
CA THR A 358 25.43 -21.65 -37.60
C THR A 358 24.14 -20.87 -37.47
N GLY A 359 23.46 -20.61 -38.58
CA GLY A 359 22.18 -19.89 -38.57
C GLY A 359 21.22 -20.39 -39.63
N LEU A 360 19.92 -20.26 -39.34
CA LEU A 360 18.83 -20.53 -40.27
C LEU A 360 18.11 -19.23 -40.65
N SER A 361 17.78 -19.11 -41.93
CA SER A 361 16.87 -18.06 -42.39
C SER A 361 15.44 -18.29 -41.91
N TYR A 362 14.60 -17.27 -41.95
CA TYR A 362 13.16 -17.41 -41.65
C TYR A 362 12.51 -18.49 -42.53
N GLY A 363 12.85 -18.55 -43.81
CA GLY A 363 12.39 -19.59 -44.73
C GLY A 363 12.82 -20.99 -44.32
N GLN A 364 14.09 -21.18 -43.95
CA GLN A 364 14.61 -22.47 -43.50
C GLN A 364 13.99 -22.92 -42.18
N LEU A 365 13.85 -21.99 -41.21
CA LEU A 365 13.17 -22.28 -39.94
C LEU A 365 11.68 -22.59 -40.17
N GLY A 366 11.02 -21.85 -41.07
CA GLY A 366 9.63 -22.09 -41.46
C GLY A 366 9.42 -23.48 -42.08
N GLU A 367 10.31 -23.91 -42.97
CA GLU A 367 10.29 -25.26 -43.55
C GLU A 367 10.48 -26.35 -42.49
N LEU A 368 11.40 -26.13 -41.54
CA LEU A 368 11.63 -27.06 -40.42
C LEU A 368 10.37 -27.17 -39.54
N THR A 369 9.78 -26.03 -39.18
CA THR A 369 8.51 -25.93 -38.45
C THR A 369 7.39 -26.66 -39.19
N ASP A 370 7.25 -26.49 -40.51
CA ASP A 370 6.20 -27.13 -41.31
C ASP A 370 6.35 -28.67 -41.33
N ARG A 371 7.57 -29.19 -41.47
CA ARG A 371 7.82 -30.63 -41.42
C ARG A 371 7.43 -31.23 -40.07
N ILE A 372 7.85 -30.58 -38.98
CA ILE A 372 7.51 -31.02 -37.62
C ILE A 372 5.98 -30.97 -37.42
N ALA A 373 5.32 -29.88 -37.84
CA ALA A 373 3.86 -29.73 -37.72
C ALA A 373 3.09 -30.81 -38.50
N HIS A 374 3.50 -31.17 -39.72
CA HIS A 374 2.91 -32.31 -40.45
C HIS A 374 3.02 -33.61 -39.66
N SER A 375 4.21 -33.92 -39.13
CA SER A 375 4.42 -35.16 -38.38
C SER A 375 3.63 -35.21 -37.07
N LEU A 376 3.47 -34.06 -36.39
CA LEU A 376 2.65 -33.95 -35.18
C LEU A 376 1.16 -34.14 -35.51
N ALA A 377 0.68 -33.52 -36.58
CA ALA A 377 -0.70 -33.69 -37.06
C ALA A 377 -1.00 -35.14 -37.48
N ASP A 378 -0.08 -35.80 -38.19
CA ASP A 378 -0.19 -37.22 -38.55
C ASP A 378 -0.16 -38.14 -37.30
N SER A 379 0.43 -37.66 -36.19
CA SER A 379 0.40 -38.32 -34.87
C SER A 379 -0.85 -37.96 -34.06
N GLY A 380 -1.80 -37.24 -34.66
CA GLY A 380 -3.08 -36.87 -34.08
C GLY A 380 -3.08 -35.63 -33.19
N VAL A 381 -2.00 -34.84 -33.17
CA VAL A 381 -1.95 -33.56 -32.42
C VAL A 381 -2.79 -32.51 -33.13
N GLY A 382 -3.64 -31.84 -32.37
CA GLY A 382 -4.49 -30.74 -32.85
C GLY A 382 -4.76 -29.67 -31.78
N PRO A 383 -5.77 -28.81 -32.02
CA PRO A 383 -6.04 -27.68 -31.15
C PRO A 383 -6.34 -28.10 -29.71
N GLY A 384 -5.68 -27.45 -28.74
CA GLY A 384 -5.85 -27.72 -27.30
C GLY A 384 -5.10 -28.93 -26.75
N ASP A 385 -4.53 -29.79 -27.62
CA ASP A 385 -3.63 -30.85 -27.18
C ASP A 385 -2.34 -30.26 -26.59
N ARG A 386 -1.72 -30.98 -25.65
CA ARG A 386 -0.44 -30.55 -25.06
C ARG A 386 0.71 -31.44 -25.52
N VAL A 387 1.80 -30.82 -25.93
CA VAL A 387 3.00 -31.50 -26.43
C VAL A 387 4.19 -31.11 -25.57
N ALA A 388 4.78 -32.10 -24.88
CA ALA A 388 5.98 -31.88 -24.11
C ALA A 388 7.20 -31.82 -25.02
N LEU A 389 8.03 -30.80 -24.85
CA LEU A 389 9.28 -30.60 -25.59
C LEU A 389 10.45 -30.97 -24.68
N PHE A 390 11.05 -32.13 -24.93
CA PHE A 390 12.12 -32.72 -24.14
C PHE A 390 13.43 -32.77 -24.96
N MET A 391 14.06 -31.61 -25.11
CA MET A 391 15.26 -31.43 -25.94
C MET A 391 16.12 -30.28 -25.42
N ASP A 392 17.39 -30.25 -25.81
CA ASP A 392 18.30 -29.15 -25.49
C ASP A 392 18.09 -27.96 -26.46
N ARG A 393 18.75 -26.84 -26.16
CA ARG A 393 18.70 -25.63 -26.99
C ARG A 393 19.21 -25.94 -28.40
N SER A 394 18.33 -25.79 -29.39
CA SER A 394 18.62 -26.14 -30.77
C SER A 394 17.65 -25.44 -31.72
N PHE A 395 17.93 -25.49 -33.03
CA PHE A 395 16.96 -25.08 -34.04
C PHE A 395 15.68 -25.91 -33.95
N ASP A 396 15.81 -27.20 -33.66
CA ASP A 396 14.71 -28.14 -33.53
C ASP A 396 13.77 -27.77 -32.37
N LEU A 397 14.29 -27.26 -31.26
CA LEU A 397 13.49 -26.77 -30.13
C LEU A 397 12.58 -25.61 -30.54
N VAL A 398 13.16 -24.55 -31.12
CA VAL A 398 12.40 -23.37 -31.53
C VAL A 398 11.41 -23.72 -32.65
N ALA A 399 11.82 -24.53 -33.62
CA ALA A 399 10.95 -25.00 -34.68
C ALA A 399 9.78 -25.84 -34.14
N SER A 400 10.03 -26.67 -33.11
CA SER A 400 9.01 -27.47 -32.44
C SER A 400 8.01 -26.62 -31.67
N MET A 401 8.46 -25.58 -30.95
CA MET A 401 7.57 -24.63 -30.28
C MET A 401 6.60 -23.98 -31.28
N LEU A 402 7.14 -23.47 -32.39
CA LEU A 402 6.35 -22.86 -33.46
C LEU A 402 5.43 -23.88 -34.15
N ALA A 403 5.86 -25.13 -34.31
CA ALA A 403 5.07 -26.19 -34.94
C ALA A 403 3.86 -26.57 -34.10
N VAL A 404 4.05 -26.75 -32.79
CA VAL A 404 2.97 -27.03 -31.84
C VAL A 404 1.96 -25.87 -31.83
N MET A 405 2.43 -24.63 -31.72
CA MET A 405 1.59 -23.44 -31.82
C MET A 405 0.84 -23.32 -33.15
N LYS A 406 1.47 -23.70 -34.28
CA LYS A 406 0.85 -23.66 -35.62
C LYS A 406 -0.37 -24.59 -35.71
N LEU A 407 -0.36 -25.70 -34.98
CA LEU A 407 -1.49 -26.63 -34.90
C LEU A 407 -2.58 -26.19 -33.91
N GLY A 408 -2.38 -25.09 -33.18
CA GLY A 408 -3.24 -24.66 -32.07
C GLY A 408 -3.07 -25.50 -30.80
N ALA A 409 -2.01 -26.30 -30.74
CA ALA A 409 -1.63 -27.08 -29.58
C ALA A 409 -0.78 -26.23 -28.61
N ILE A 410 -0.61 -26.72 -27.40
CA ILE A 410 0.08 -26.06 -26.29
C ILE A 410 1.40 -26.77 -26.06
N TYR A 411 2.53 -26.08 -26.20
CA TYR A 411 3.81 -26.70 -25.88
C TYR A 411 4.13 -26.62 -24.38
N ILE A 412 4.80 -27.63 -23.87
CA ILE A 412 5.30 -27.66 -22.48
C ILE A 412 6.82 -27.85 -22.57
N PRO A 413 7.63 -26.83 -22.28
CA PRO A 413 9.07 -26.99 -22.26
C PRO A 413 9.48 -27.81 -21.03
N VAL A 414 10.34 -28.81 -21.23
CA VAL A 414 10.84 -29.68 -20.17
C VAL A 414 12.36 -29.75 -20.26
N ASP A 415 13.03 -29.31 -19.20
CA ASP A 415 14.49 -29.35 -19.10
C ASP A 415 14.97 -30.81 -18.95
N PRO A 416 15.81 -31.33 -19.88
CA PRO A 416 16.34 -32.69 -19.79
C PRO A 416 17.23 -32.97 -18.58
N ASN A 417 17.64 -31.93 -17.85
CA ASN A 417 18.46 -32.01 -16.64
C ASN A 417 17.62 -32.09 -15.36
N TYR A 418 16.29 -31.99 -15.44
CA TYR A 418 15.44 -32.20 -14.28
C TYR A 418 15.50 -33.66 -13.79
N PRO A 419 15.32 -33.89 -12.47
CA PRO A 419 15.12 -35.24 -11.95
C PRO A 419 13.96 -35.95 -12.65
N VAL A 420 14.10 -37.26 -12.85
CA VAL A 420 13.11 -38.07 -13.58
C VAL A 420 11.73 -38.00 -12.93
N GLU A 421 11.67 -37.97 -11.60
CA GLU A 421 10.43 -37.86 -10.82
C GLU A 421 9.72 -36.53 -11.11
N ARG A 422 10.50 -35.45 -11.24
CA ARG A 422 9.96 -34.13 -11.61
C ARG A 422 9.40 -34.17 -13.02
N ILE A 423 10.15 -34.74 -13.97
CA ILE A 423 9.68 -34.86 -15.36
C ILE A 423 8.37 -35.66 -15.43
N GLN A 424 8.31 -36.82 -14.77
CA GLN A 424 7.09 -37.64 -14.69
C GLN A 424 5.90 -36.87 -14.11
N HIS A 425 6.13 -36.12 -13.02
CA HIS A 425 5.10 -35.29 -12.43
C HIS A 425 4.59 -34.24 -13.43
N LEU A 426 5.48 -33.53 -14.13
CA LEU A 426 5.09 -32.56 -15.16
C LEU A 426 4.27 -33.21 -16.28
N MET A 427 4.68 -34.39 -16.75
CA MET A 427 3.96 -35.10 -17.82
C MET A 427 2.56 -35.54 -17.38
N ASN A 428 2.43 -36.04 -16.16
CA ASN A 428 1.15 -36.50 -15.61
C ASN A 428 0.20 -35.34 -15.32
N ASP A 429 0.70 -34.26 -14.71
CA ASP A 429 -0.12 -33.08 -14.37
C ASP A 429 -0.58 -32.34 -15.63
N SER A 430 0.27 -32.25 -16.65
CA SER A 430 -0.05 -31.54 -17.89
C SER A 430 -0.94 -32.33 -18.86
N ASP A 431 -1.16 -33.62 -18.63
CA ASP A 431 -1.88 -34.50 -19.56
C ASP A 431 -1.34 -34.35 -21.00
N ALA A 432 -0.01 -34.39 -21.12
CA ALA A 432 0.69 -34.26 -22.39
C ALA A 432 0.39 -35.47 -23.27
N LYS A 433 -0.16 -35.20 -24.46
CA LYS A 433 -0.55 -36.25 -25.42
C LYS A 433 0.65 -36.93 -26.06
N LEU A 434 1.74 -36.19 -26.22
CA LEU A 434 2.96 -36.63 -26.89
C LEU A 434 4.18 -35.91 -26.32
N ILE A 435 5.30 -36.63 -26.23
CA ILE A 435 6.62 -36.08 -25.92
C ILE A 435 7.45 -36.04 -27.21
N LEU A 436 7.80 -34.83 -27.64
CA LEU A 436 8.69 -34.57 -28.76
C LEU A 436 10.08 -34.25 -28.20
N GLY A 437 11.11 -34.95 -28.66
CA GLY A 437 12.45 -34.80 -28.08
C GLY A 437 13.56 -35.38 -28.94
N GLU A 438 14.80 -35.21 -28.48
CA GLU A 438 15.95 -35.86 -29.10
C GLU A 438 15.92 -37.36 -28.78
N LYS A 439 16.24 -38.21 -29.75
CA LYS A 439 16.18 -39.67 -29.58
C LYS A 439 16.98 -40.15 -28.36
N SER A 440 18.21 -39.67 -28.22
CA SER A 440 19.12 -39.98 -27.10
C SER A 440 18.54 -39.58 -25.74
N LEU A 441 17.78 -38.49 -25.68
CA LEU A 441 17.14 -38.01 -24.46
C LEU A 441 15.87 -38.79 -24.14
N LEU A 442 15.03 -39.06 -25.14
CA LEU A 442 13.79 -39.82 -25.00
C LEU A 442 14.01 -41.25 -24.48
N ASP A 443 15.15 -41.86 -24.83
CA ASP A 443 15.55 -43.19 -24.34
C ASP A 443 15.82 -43.21 -22.82
N ARG A 444 16.07 -42.04 -22.20
CA ARG A 444 16.26 -41.89 -20.74
C ARG A 444 14.94 -41.84 -19.96
N LEU A 445 13.82 -41.55 -20.63
CA LEU A 445 12.54 -41.37 -19.97
C LEU A 445 11.87 -42.74 -19.70
N PRO A 446 11.52 -43.07 -18.45
CA PRO A 446 10.68 -44.23 -18.16
C PRO A 446 9.21 -43.99 -18.56
N GLY A 447 8.46 -45.06 -18.79
CA GLY A 447 7.00 -45.03 -19.01
C GLY A 447 6.55 -45.12 -20.47
N ASP A 448 5.22 -45.27 -20.64
CA ASP A 448 4.56 -45.62 -21.91
C ASP A 448 4.00 -44.41 -22.68
N ALA A 449 4.41 -43.19 -22.31
CA ALA A 449 4.00 -41.99 -23.04
C ALA A 449 4.39 -42.08 -24.53
N LEU A 450 3.55 -41.54 -25.41
CA LEU A 450 3.84 -41.52 -26.83
C LEU A 450 5.04 -40.59 -27.10
N LYS A 451 6.17 -41.17 -27.54
CA LYS A 451 7.41 -40.46 -27.81
C LYS A 451 7.65 -40.33 -29.31
N LEU A 452 8.02 -39.13 -29.76
CA LEU A 452 8.43 -38.88 -31.13
C LEU A 452 9.82 -38.24 -31.14
N ALA A 453 10.78 -38.91 -31.77
CA ALA A 453 12.09 -38.34 -31.99
C ALA A 453 12.00 -37.20 -33.02
N VAL A 454 12.58 -36.04 -32.72
CA VAL A 454 12.47 -34.84 -33.57
C VAL A 454 13.09 -35.05 -34.95
N ASP A 455 14.20 -35.79 -35.05
CA ASP A 455 14.83 -36.13 -36.34
C ASP A 455 13.90 -36.99 -37.22
N GLN A 456 13.11 -37.89 -36.61
CA GLN A 456 12.11 -38.69 -37.29
C GLN A 456 10.91 -37.84 -37.70
N ALA A 457 10.47 -36.91 -36.86
CA ALA A 457 9.41 -35.97 -37.19
C ALA A 457 9.77 -35.14 -38.43
N VAL A 458 11.00 -34.61 -38.48
CA VAL A 458 11.50 -33.83 -39.64
C VAL A 458 11.57 -34.68 -40.91
N LYS A 459 12.04 -35.94 -40.81
CA LYS A 459 12.16 -36.86 -41.96
C LYS A 459 10.80 -37.32 -42.51
N ARG A 460 9.83 -37.58 -41.63
CA ARG A 460 8.48 -38.03 -42.00
C ARG A 460 7.59 -36.89 -42.48
N GLY A 461 7.84 -35.68 -41.99
CA GLY A 461 7.12 -34.47 -42.37
C GLY A 461 7.15 -34.20 -43.87
N LYS A 462 5.98 -33.89 -44.43
CA LYS A 462 5.84 -33.53 -45.84
C LYS A 462 6.51 -32.18 -46.10
N ALA A 463 7.05 -32.02 -47.32
CA ALA A 463 7.52 -30.71 -47.78
C ALA A 463 6.34 -29.78 -48.09
N GLY A 464 6.52 -28.47 -47.88
CA GLY A 464 5.49 -27.46 -48.08
C GLY A 464 4.67 -27.15 -46.83
N LYS A 465 3.80 -26.13 -46.93
CA LYS A 465 3.06 -25.57 -45.78
C LYS A 465 2.24 -26.64 -45.05
N ALA A 466 2.38 -26.71 -43.72
CA ALA A 466 1.58 -27.57 -42.87
C ALA A 466 0.10 -27.13 -42.84
N PRO A 467 -0.83 -28.02 -42.43
CA PRO A 467 -2.21 -27.63 -42.17
C PRO A 467 -2.24 -26.50 -41.15
N ARG A 468 -2.74 -25.32 -41.56
CA ARG A 468 -2.93 -24.19 -40.66
C ARG A 468 -4.32 -24.29 -40.05
N ASN A 469 -4.41 -24.27 -38.72
CA ASN A 469 -5.69 -23.94 -38.11
C ASN A 469 -5.86 -22.42 -38.15
N ARG A 470 -6.62 -21.93 -39.13
CA ARG A 470 -6.85 -20.48 -39.31
C ARG A 470 -7.78 -19.88 -38.24
N ALA A 471 -8.43 -20.71 -37.42
CA ALA A 471 -9.40 -20.31 -36.40
C ALA A 471 -8.84 -20.45 -34.97
N ILE A 472 -7.52 -20.35 -34.78
CA ILE A 472 -6.94 -20.31 -33.43
C ILE A 472 -7.29 -18.95 -32.81
N ASP A 473 -8.08 -18.97 -31.75
CA ASP A 473 -8.36 -17.80 -30.93
C ASP A 473 -7.07 -17.37 -30.19
N PRO A 474 -6.57 -16.13 -30.33
CA PRO A 474 -5.39 -15.65 -29.62
C PRO A 474 -5.47 -15.77 -28.09
N ASP A 475 -6.68 -15.95 -27.52
CA ASP A 475 -6.89 -16.20 -26.09
C ASP A 475 -6.68 -17.65 -25.67
N THR A 476 -6.43 -18.58 -26.59
CA THR A 476 -6.00 -19.93 -26.22
C THR A 476 -4.54 -19.94 -25.76
N ALA A 477 -4.22 -20.89 -24.88
CA ALA A 477 -2.85 -21.12 -24.43
C ALA A 477 -1.92 -21.46 -25.62
N ALA A 478 -0.76 -20.82 -25.66
CA ALA A 478 0.35 -21.14 -26.56
C ALA A 478 1.34 -22.09 -25.88
N CYS A 479 1.52 -21.92 -24.57
CA CYS A 479 2.41 -22.75 -23.77
C CYS A 479 1.94 -22.90 -22.33
N LEU A 480 2.52 -23.88 -21.65
CA LEU A 480 2.32 -24.11 -20.22
C LEU A 480 3.69 -24.16 -19.53
N LEU A 481 3.95 -23.19 -18.66
CA LEU A 481 5.22 -23.03 -17.95
C LEU A 481 5.06 -23.39 -16.48
N TYR A 482 5.86 -24.33 -15.98
CA TYR A 482 5.75 -24.79 -14.60
C TYR A 482 6.57 -23.93 -13.63
N THR A 483 5.92 -23.47 -12.56
CA THR A 483 6.55 -22.70 -11.49
C THR A 483 6.61 -23.50 -10.19
N SER A 484 7.51 -23.13 -9.27
CA SER A 484 7.55 -23.70 -7.92
C SER A 484 6.30 -23.23 -7.16
N GLY A 485 5.26 -24.08 -7.08
CA GLY A 485 4.06 -23.74 -6.34
C GLY A 485 4.38 -23.53 -4.85
N SER A 486 3.71 -22.56 -4.22
CA SER A 486 3.83 -22.28 -2.77
C SER A 486 3.50 -23.48 -1.87
N THR A 487 2.80 -24.48 -2.41
CA THR A 487 2.43 -25.75 -1.77
C THR A 487 3.49 -26.84 -1.95
N GLY A 488 4.62 -26.54 -2.57
CA GLY A 488 5.71 -27.50 -2.87
C GLY A 488 5.49 -28.36 -4.11
N GLN A 489 4.28 -28.38 -4.68
CA GLN A 489 3.97 -29.05 -5.96
C GLN A 489 4.04 -28.03 -7.11
N PRO A 490 4.77 -28.32 -8.20
CA PRO A 490 4.79 -27.46 -9.38
C PRO A 490 3.39 -27.19 -9.94
N LYS A 491 3.17 -25.98 -10.45
CA LYS A 491 1.89 -25.58 -11.10
C LYS A 491 2.15 -25.03 -12.49
N GLY A 492 1.37 -25.51 -13.46
CA GLY A 492 1.42 -25.06 -14.84
C GLY A 492 0.70 -23.72 -15.04
N ALA A 493 1.46 -22.67 -15.37
CA ALA A 493 0.92 -21.39 -15.81
C ALA A 493 0.62 -21.46 -17.31
N MET A 494 -0.65 -21.36 -17.69
CA MET A 494 -1.07 -21.28 -19.08
C MET A 494 -0.84 -19.86 -19.60
N ILE A 495 0.00 -19.72 -20.63
CA ILE A 495 0.29 -18.42 -21.27
C ILE A 495 -0.37 -18.41 -22.63
N THR A 496 -1.21 -17.41 -22.89
CA THR A 496 -1.95 -17.27 -24.16
C THR A 496 -1.08 -16.70 -25.27
N HIS A 497 -1.47 -16.92 -26.52
CA HIS A 497 -0.84 -16.26 -27.66
C HIS A 497 -0.89 -14.74 -27.51
N ARG A 498 -2.06 -14.17 -27.17
CA ARG A 498 -2.24 -12.72 -27.03
C ARG A 498 -1.28 -12.10 -26.02
N SER A 499 -0.97 -12.80 -24.92
CA SER A 499 0.00 -12.33 -23.91
C SER A 499 1.41 -12.25 -24.47
N ILE A 500 1.86 -13.28 -25.21
CA ILE A 500 3.19 -13.30 -25.84
C ILE A 500 3.28 -12.21 -26.93
N VAL A 501 2.24 -12.07 -27.74
CA VAL A 501 2.16 -11.04 -28.79
C VAL A 501 2.20 -9.64 -28.17
N ARG A 502 1.44 -9.38 -27.09
CA ARG A 502 1.48 -8.08 -26.39
C ARG A 502 2.86 -7.76 -25.83
N LEU A 503 3.57 -8.79 -25.35
CA LEU A 503 4.90 -8.68 -24.75
C LEU A 503 5.99 -8.38 -25.80
N GLY A 504 5.86 -8.90 -27.02
CA GLY A 504 6.90 -8.82 -28.05
C GLY A 504 6.62 -7.84 -29.20
N CYS A 505 5.37 -7.50 -29.49
CA CYS A 505 5.00 -6.64 -30.62
C CYS A 505 4.66 -5.22 -30.18
N HIS A 506 5.13 -4.23 -30.96
CA HIS A 506 4.89 -2.81 -30.73
C HIS A 506 5.18 -2.37 -29.28
N THR A 507 6.23 -2.93 -28.69
CA THR A 507 6.66 -2.58 -27.34
C THR A 507 7.32 -1.20 -27.33
N ASN A 508 7.24 -0.49 -26.20
CA ASN A 508 7.82 0.84 -26.02
C ASN A 508 9.07 0.85 -25.14
N PHE A 509 9.52 -0.33 -24.67
CA PHE A 509 10.65 -0.48 -23.75
C PHE A 509 11.87 -1.18 -24.39
N THR A 510 11.74 -1.70 -25.62
CA THR A 510 12.79 -2.47 -26.31
C THR A 510 12.54 -2.54 -27.82
N ARG A 511 13.48 -3.12 -28.56
CA ARG A 511 13.42 -3.31 -30.02
C ARG A 511 13.64 -4.77 -30.39
N HIS A 512 12.83 -5.26 -31.33
CA HIS A 512 12.89 -6.64 -31.83
C HIS A 512 12.92 -6.75 -33.37
N GLY A 513 12.87 -5.61 -34.06
CA GLY A 513 12.69 -5.57 -35.50
C GLY A 513 13.93 -5.99 -36.29
N LYS A 514 13.84 -5.85 -37.61
CA LYS A 514 14.95 -6.09 -38.53
C LYS A 514 16.22 -5.34 -38.08
N GLY A 515 17.33 -6.08 -38.00
CA GLY A 515 18.63 -5.56 -37.55
C GLY A 515 18.91 -5.74 -36.06
N GLU A 516 17.90 -6.12 -35.26
CA GLU A 516 18.07 -6.45 -33.85
C GLU A 516 18.45 -7.93 -33.67
N VAL A 517 19.29 -8.19 -32.66
CA VAL A 517 19.71 -9.54 -32.26
C VAL A 517 19.45 -9.68 -30.77
N VAL A 518 18.65 -10.66 -30.38
CA VAL A 518 18.31 -10.94 -28.99
C VAL A 518 18.96 -12.25 -28.58
N LEU A 519 19.74 -12.24 -27.50
CA LEU A 519 20.35 -13.46 -26.99
C LEU A 519 19.32 -14.26 -26.19
N GLN A 520 19.13 -15.54 -26.54
CA GLN A 520 18.42 -16.52 -25.74
C GLN A 520 19.27 -16.94 -24.52
N ALA A 521 19.20 -16.18 -23.42
CA ALA A 521 20.03 -16.39 -22.23
C ALA A 521 19.34 -17.29 -21.21
N GLY A 522 18.06 -17.00 -20.89
CA GLY A 522 17.27 -17.71 -19.89
C GLY A 522 17.10 -19.20 -20.19
N THR A 523 16.63 -20.00 -19.24
CA THR A 523 16.17 -21.36 -19.60
C THR A 523 14.85 -21.27 -20.37
N PHE A 524 14.70 -22.09 -21.42
CA PHE A 524 13.49 -22.17 -22.22
C PHE A 524 12.26 -22.72 -21.45
N CYS A 525 12.48 -23.17 -20.20
CA CYS A 525 11.43 -23.57 -19.27
C CYS A 525 10.89 -22.42 -18.41
N PHE A 526 11.44 -21.20 -18.53
CA PHE A 526 11.00 -20.02 -17.79
C PHE A 526 10.47 -18.94 -18.74
N ASP A 527 9.62 -18.06 -18.21
CA ASP A 527 8.87 -17.06 -18.97
C ASP A 527 9.70 -15.99 -19.68
N PRO A 528 10.92 -15.55 -19.23
CA PRO A 528 11.74 -14.63 -20.02
C PRO A 528 12.11 -15.19 -21.39
N SER A 529 12.19 -16.52 -21.54
CA SER A 529 12.49 -17.14 -22.84
C SER A 529 11.43 -16.85 -23.90
N LEU A 530 10.18 -16.59 -23.51
CA LEU A 530 9.11 -16.23 -24.43
C LEU A 530 9.42 -14.91 -25.14
N TYR A 531 9.93 -13.95 -24.37
CA TYR A 531 10.40 -12.67 -24.89
C TYR A 531 11.65 -12.83 -25.75
N GLU A 532 12.64 -13.58 -25.26
CA GLU A 532 13.92 -13.78 -25.95
C GLU A 532 13.75 -14.46 -27.31
N ILE A 533 12.89 -15.48 -27.38
CA ILE A 533 12.65 -16.29 -28.59
C ILE A 533 11.62 -15.63 -29.49
N PHE A 534 10.41 -15.35 -28.99
CA PHE A 534 9.31 -14.92 -29.86
C PHE A 534 9.32 -13.42 -30.14
N GLY A 535 9.92 -12.61 -29.26
CA GLY A 535 10.12 -11.17 -29.50
C GLY A 535 10.74 -10.89 -30.87
N PRO A 536 11.98 -11.34 -31.16
CA PRO A 536 12.59 -11.16 -32.49
C PRO A 536 11.82 -11.89 -33.60
N LEU A 537 11.38 -13.14 -33.37
CA LEU A 537 10.78 -13.98 -34.42
C LEU A 537 9.44 -13.46 -34.96
N MET A 538 8.66 -12.74 -34.14
CA MET A 538 7.41 -12.10 -34.59
C MET A 538 7.64 -10.75 -35.28
N ASN A 539 8.85 -10.17 -35.19
CA ASN A 539 9.14 -8.81 -35.64
C ASN A 539 10.26 -8.75 -36.72
N GLY A 540 10.83 -9.88 -37.13
CA GLY A 540 11.88 -9.94 -38.15
C GLY A 540 13.31 -9.70 -37.63
N GLY A 541 13.51 -9.80 -36.31
CA GLY A 541 14.84 -9.81 -35.68
C GLY A 541 15.51 -11.18 -35.71
N VAL A 542 16.63 -11.32 -35.02
CA VAL A 542 17.37 -12.59 -34.87
C VAL A 542 17.37 -13.02 -33.41
N THR A 543 17.12 -14.30 -33.13
CA THR A 543 17.36 -14.91 -31.81
C THR A 543 18.63 -15.75 -31.74
#